data_AF-A0A423SMI5-F1
#
_entry.id   AF-A0A423SMI5-F1
#
_cell.length_a   1.000
_cell.length_b   1.000
_cell.length_c   1.000
_cell.angle_alpha   90.00
_cell.angle_beta   90.00
_cell.angle_gamma   90.00
#
_symmetry.space_group_name_H-M   'P 1'
#
loop_
_entity.id
_entity.type
_entity.pdbx_description
1 polymer ?
#
loop_
_entity_poly.entity_id
_entity_poly.type
_entity_poly.pdbx_seq_one_letter_code
_entity_poly.pdbx_strand_id
1 'polypeptide(L)'
;MVMFSCLSYMSGRLQEVREALKGLQDIAWPRTYSVHEVPEPFREPGIITGYRSDSCSLLQAIASVFTLNNEAMNVWTHFVPALYFAWLTTSFSTSMDLFGDPFLLPFTCYMVSACGYMLISSFAHTFSCVSLLARYVCFFFDYIGISMYSWGAALLCFNYSFPLHLMGGWASHIFLPLAAVNTVAATFCSCLSRFCEAKGIRTLLRLGAFAVPAVWIGLMLVQWIFTCFLYSGVCKETTLSLHFGHIFFLILGATFYGSHLPECMSPGSFDTMGHSHNLFHICVVISTYYEMLAGLENLQYRRDILESLHWSPSPAWVTLVTPALVTLNAVTVMVFTYFMHRKLNSASYSSSRDSGAKMLNGHAKCA
;
A
#
# COMPACT_ATOMS: atom_id res chain seq x y z
N MET A 1 -33.63 -15.32 36.28
CA MET A 1 -33.72 -15.82 34.89
C MET A 1 -32.64 -15.21 33.99
N VAL A 2 -32.52 -13.88 33.91
CA VAL A 2 -31.54 -13.18 33.04
C VAL A 2 -30.07 -13.57 33.29
N MET A 3 -29.67 -13.74 34.55
CA MET A 3 -28.28 -14.07 34.91
C MET A 3 -27.86 -15.48 34.44
N PHE A 4 -28.79 -16.45 34.47
CA PHE A 4 -28.57 -17.80 33.95
C PHE A 4 -28.45 -17.82 32.42
N SER A 5 -29.24 -17.00 31.73
CA SER A 5 -29.16 -16.83 30.28
C SER A 5 -27.82 -16.22 29.86
N CYS A 6 -27.33 -15.19 30.56
CA CYS A 6 -25.99 -14.61 30.31
C CYS A 6 -24.86 -15.62 30.56
N LEU A 7 -24.93 -16.39 31.65
CA LEU A 7 -23.92 -17.42 31.95
C LEU A 7 -23.91 -18.53 30.89
N SER A 8 -25.08 -18.98 30.42
CA SER A 8 -25.18 -19.99 29.36
C SER A 8 -24.66 -19.47 28.01
N TYR A 9 -24.90 -18.19 27.72
CA TYR A 9 -24.40 -17.53 26.52
C TYR A 9 -22.88 -17.38 26.57
N MET A 10 -22.33 -16.92 27.70
CA MET A 10 -20.87 -16.84 27.88
C MET A 10 -20.20 -18.22 27.84
N SER A 11 -20.80 -19.25 28.44
CA SER A 11 -20.26 -20.61 28.38
C SER A 11 -20.29 -21.19 26.97
N GLY A 12 -21.35 -20.92 26.19
CA GLY A 12 -21.43 -21.32 24.79
C GLY A 12 -20.33 -20.67 23.95
N ARG A 13 -20.12 -19.35 24.13
CA ARG A 13 -19.05 -18.61 23.45
C ARG A 13 -17.65 -19.06 23.86
N LEU A 14 -17.45 -19.37 25.14
CA LEU A 14 -16.19 -19.94 25.63
C LEU A 14 -15.92 -21.32 25.02
N GLN A 15 -16.96 -22.12 24.81
CA GLN A 15 -16.85 -23.44 24.21
C GLN A 15 -16.54 -23.35 22.71
N GLU A 16 -17.19 -22.44 21.98
CA GLU A 16 -16.86 -22.11 20.58
C GLU A 16 -15.41 -21.63 20.43
N VAL A 17 -14.97 -20.70 21.29
CA VAL A 17 -13.58 -20.24 21.31
C VAL A 17 -12.63 -21.40 21.62
N ARG A 18 -12.98 -22.29 22.55
CA ARG A 18 -12.15 -23.46 22.89
C ARG A 18 -12.06 -24.46 21.74
N GLU A 19 -13.13 -24.67 20.98
CA GLU A 19 -13.13 -25.52 19.78
C GLU A 19 -12.31 -24.89 18.65
N ALA A 20 -12.46 -23.58 18.43
CA ALA A 20 -11.63 -22.85 17.49
C ALA A 20 -10.14 -22.91 17.88
N LEU A 21 -9.81 -22.75 19.17
CA LEU A 21 -8.45 -22.88 19.70
C LEU A 21 -7.90 -24.32 19.58
N LYS A 22 -8.73 -25.35 19.72
CA LYS A 22 -8.32 -26.75 19.44
C LYS A 22 -7.99 -26.94 17.96
N GLY A 23 -8.77 -26.34 17.05
CA GLY A 23 -8.43 -26.31 15.63
C GLY A 23 -7.10 -25.61 15.32
N LEU A 24 -6.65 -24.67 16.18
CA LEU A 24 -5.33 -24.06 16.10
C LEU A 24 -4.19 -24.95 16.66
N GLN A 25 -4.49 -25.91 17.55
CA GLN A 25 -3.48 -26.83 18.12
C GLN A 25 -2.97 -27.86 17.11
N ASP A 26 -3.80 -28.22 16.12
CA ASP A 26 -3.43 -29.11 15.02
C ASP A 26 -2.79 -28.36 13.83
N ILE A 27 -2.68 -27.03 13.91
CA ILE A 27 -1.93 -26.26 12.91
C ILE A 27 -0.45 -26.56 13.11
N ALA A 28 0.14 -27.26 12.15
CA ALA A 28 1.59 -27.28 12.01
C ALA A 28 2.07 -25.84 11.82
N TRP A 29 2.67 -25.27 12.86
CA TRP A 29 3.24 -23.92 12.82
C TRP A 29 4.16 -23.79 11.61
N PRO A 30 4.03 -22.74 10.79
CA PRO A 30 4.78 -22.64 9.56
C PRO A 30 6.28 -22.64 9.85
N ARG A 31 6.98 -23.68 9.39
CA ARG A 31 8.45 -23.70 9.34
C ARG A 31 8.93 -22.62 8.38
N THR A 32 10.06 -22.00 8.70
CA THR A 32 10.75 -21.07 7.80
C THR A 32 11.87 -21.75 7.01
N TYR A 33 12.21 -21.16 5.87
CA TYR A 33 13.12 -21.69 4.88
C TYR A 33 14.28 -20.73 4.60
N SER A 34 15.39 -21.27 4.13
CA SER A 34 16.51 -20.51 3.57
C SER A 34 16.21 -20.07 2.12
N VAL A 35 16.89 -19.02 1.67
CA VAL A 35 16.85 -18.48 0.31
C VAL A 35 17.06 -19.55 -0.78
N HIS A 36 17.86 -20.58 -0.50
CA HIS A 36 18.13 -21.67 -1.45
C HIS A 36 16.97 -22.67 -1.58
N GLU A 37 16.11 -22.73 -0.57
CA GLU A 37 14.97 -23.65 -0.50
C GLU A 37 13.70 -23.05 -1.14
N VAL A 38 13.67 -21.74 -1.40
CA VAL A 38 12.50 -21.05 -2.00
C VAL A 38 12.73 -20.67 -3.47
N PRO A 39 11.68 -20.65 -4.31
CA PRO A 39 11.80 -20.26 -5.71
C PRO A 39 12.22 -18.79 -5.87
N GLU A 40 12.92 -18.48 -6.96
CA GLU A 40 13.46 -17.13 -7.24
C GLU A 40 12.42 -15.99 -7.11
N PRO A 41 11.15 -16.12 -7.59
CA PRO A 41 10.16 -15.05 -7.44
C PRO A 41 9.81 -14.65 -6.00
N PHE A 42 10.16 -15.49 -5.02
CA PHE A 42 9.93 -15.26 -3.59
C PHE A 42 11.13 -14.65 -2.87
N ARG A 43 12.32 -14.66 -3.50
CA ARG A 43 13.57 -14.20 -2.89
C ARG A 43 13.65 -12.69 -2.87
N GLU A 44 14.11 -12.14 -1.77
CA GLU A 44 14.36 -10.71 -1.58
C GLU A 44 15.87 -10.44 -1.43
N PRO A 45 16.39 -9.30 -1.93
CA PRO A 45 17.80 -8.95 -1.80
C PRO A 45 18.24 -8.88 -0.32
N GLY A 46 19.40 -9.46 0.03
CA GLY A 46 19.96 -9.38 1.38
C GLY A 46 19.30 -10.28 2.43
N ILE A 47 18.18 -10.95 2.09
CA ILE A 47 17.45 -11.84 3.00
C ILE A 47 17.84 -13.31 2.75
N ILE A 48 18.36 -13.99 3.78
CA ILE A 48 18.98 -15.32 3.66
C ILE A 48 18.11 -16.44 4.26
N THR A 49 17.36 -16.15 5.32
CA THR A 49 16.52 -17.09 6.07
C THR A 49 15.17 -16.45 6.42
N GLY A 50 14.30 -17.20 7.09
CA GLY A 50 13.01 -16.67 7.54
C GLY A 50 11.93 -16.66 6.46
N TYR A 51 12.18 -17.22 5.27
CA TYR A 51 11.16 -17.29 4.22
C TYR A 51 10.02 -18.22 4.61
N ARG A 52 8.80 -17.87 4.20
CA ARG A 52 7.63 -18.75 4.29
C ARG A 52 7.62 -19.74 3.11
N SER A 53 6.83 -20.81 3.25
CA SER A 53 6.55 -21.73 2.14
C SER A 53 5.94 -20.98 0.95
N ASP A 54 6.17 -21.46 -0.26
CA ASP A 54 5.57 -20.97 -1.50
C ASP A 54 4.18 -21.56 -1.80
N SER A 55 3.66 -22.38 -0.89
CA SER A 55 2.44 -23.18 -1.02
C SER A 55 1.66 -23.30 0.30
N CYS A 56 1.51 -22.19 1.03
CA CYS A 56 0.73 -22.15 2.27
C CYS A 56 -0.78 -22.32 2.03
N SER A 57 -1.46 -23.06 2.91
CA SER A 57 -2.91 -22.90 3.06
C SER A 57 -3.26 -21.50 3.59
N LEU A 58 -4.51 -21.05 3.39
CA LEU A 58 -4.97 -19.75 3.92
C LEU A 58 -4.79 -19.64 5.44
N LEU A 59 -5.04 -20.73 6.16
CA LEU A 59 -4.89 -20.77 7.61
C LEU A 59 -3.42 -20.68 8.03
N GLN A 60 -2.51 -21.34 7.32
CA GLN A 60 -1.07 -21.20 7.55
C GLN A 60 -0.57 -19.79 7.24
N ALA A 61 -1.10 -19.14 6.19
CA ALA A 61 -0.76 -17.76 5.87
C ALA A 61 -1.16 -16.80 7.01
N ILE A 62 -2.38 -16.95 7.55
CA ILE A 62 -2.85 -16.17 8.70
C ILE A 62 -2.02 -16.47 9.95
N ALA A 63 -1.79 -17.75 10.27
CA ALA A 63 -0.97 -18.15 11.41
C ALA A 63 0.46 -17.61 11.32
N SER A 64 1.02 -17.52 10.10
CA SER A 64 2.38 -17.00 9.88
C SER A 64 2.55 -15.53 10.28
N VAL A 65 1.46 -14.74 10.35
CA VAL A 65 1.55 -13.33 10.80
C VAL A 65 2.02 -13.24 12.26
N PHE A 66 1.82 -14.30 13.05
CA PHE A 66 2.21 -14.40 14.45
C PHE A 66 3.51 -15.18 14.66
N THR A 67 4.24 -15.54 13.60
CA THR A 67 5.54 -16.21 13.70
C THR A 67 6.67 -15.30 13.21
N LEU A 68 7.91 -15.58 13.65
CA LEU A 68 9.08 -14.89 13.16
C LEU A 68 9.41 -15.38 11.74
N ASN A 69 9.15 -14.52 10.76
CA ASN A 69 9.47 -14.72 9.35
C ASN A 69 9.71 -13.37 8.67
N ASN A 70 10.24 -13.40 7.45
CA ASN A 70 10.65 -12.22 6.70
C ASN A 70 9.51 -11.27 6.27
N GLU A 71 8.25 -11.65 6.52
CA GLU A 71 7.07 -10.89 6.10
C GLU A 71 6.22 -10.43 7.28
N ALA A 72 6.40 -11.00 8.48
CA ALA A 72 5.59 -10.69 9.66
C ALA A 72 5.63 -9.20 9.98
N MET A 73 6.81 -8.58 10.01
CA MET A 73 6.93 -7.15 10.25
C MET A 73 6.32 -6.30 9.13
N ASN A 74 6.38 -6.75 7.87
CA ASN A 74 5.71 -6.04 6.75
C ASN A 74 4.20 -6.00 6.96
N VAL A 75 3.60 -7.08 7.48
CA VAL A 75 2.17 -7.16 7.81
C VAL A 75 1.81 -6.19 8.94
N TRP A 76 2.52 -6.26 10.08
CA TRP A 76 2.19 -5.47 11.28
C TRP A 76 2.44 -3.97 11.14
N THR A 77 3.50 -3.59 10.42
CA THR A 77 3.87 -2.18 10.19
C THR A 77 2.82 -1.42 9.39
N HIS A 78 1.95 -2.09 8.64
CA HIS A 78 0.79 -1.48 7.99
C HIS A 78 -0.54 -1.81 8.68
N PHE A 79 -0.70 -3.01 9.27
CA PHE A 79 -1.97 -3.38 9.93
C PHE A 79 -2.29 -2.49 11.13
N VAL A 80 -1.33 -2.27 12.04
CA VAL A 80 -1.58 -1.46 13.24
C VAL A 80 -1.90 -0.01 12.88
N PRO A 81 -1.13 0.66 12.00
CA PRO A 81 -1.47 2.01 11.59
C PRO A 81 -2.78 2.10 10.81
N ALA A 82 -3.15 1.09 10.02
CA ALA A 82 -4.47 1.07 9.38
C ALA A 82 -5.62 1.13 10.41
N LEU A 83 -5.53 0.36 11.50
CA LEU A 83 -6.51 0.43 12.59
C LEU A 83 -6.52 1.81 13.26
N TYR A 84 -5.36 2.42 13.43
CA TYR A 84 -5.25 3.78 13.96
C TYR A 84 -5.91 4.83 13.05
N PHE A 85 -5.66 4.78 11.74
CA PHE A 85 -6.30 5.68 10.78
C PHE A 85 -7.81 5.44 10.68
N ALA A 86 -8.29 4.20 10.74
CA ALA A 86 -9.71 3.89 10.78
C ALA A 86 -10.38 4.47 12.05
N TRP A 87 -9.71 4.34 13.20
CA TRP A 87 -10.16 4.97 14.44
C TRP A 87 -10.18 6.49 14.34
N LEU A 88 -9.15 7.12 13.75
CA LEU A 88 -9.13 8.56 13.50
C LEU A 88 -10.27 9.01 12.59
N THR A 89 -10.52 8.33 11.47
CA THR A 89 -11.63 8.65 10.56
C THR A 89 -12.97 8.60 11.30
N THR A 90 -13.18 7.55 12.10
CA THR A 90 -14.40 7.42 12.92
C THR A 90 -14.49 8.54 13.94
N SER A 91 -13.40 8.87 14.61
CA SER A 91 -13.35 9.94 15.62
C SER A 91 -13.60 11.31 15.00
N PHE A 92 -13.03 11.61 13.83
CA PHE A 92 -13.31 12.86 13.12
C PHE A 92 -14.76 12.95 12.64
N SER A 93 -15.37 11.83 12.23
CA SER A 93 -16.77 11.80 11.80
C SER A 93 -17.78 12.14 12.90
N THR A 94 -17.40 12.06 14.18
CA THR A 94 -18.27 12.49 15.30
C THR A 94 -18.26 14.01 15.50
N SER A 95 -17.23 14.69 14.99
CA SER A 95 -17.01 16.14 15.21
C SER A 95 -17.13 16.96 13.92
N MET A 96 -17.03 16.32 12.76
CA MET A 96 -17.07 16.95 11.44
C MET A 96 -17.96 16.12 10.50
N ASP A 97 -18.73 16.79 9.64
CA ASP A 97 -19.56 16.12 8.63
C ASP A 97 -18.71 15.65 7.43
N LEU A 98 -17.86 14.65 7.66
CA LEU A 98 -16.89 14.14 6.69
C LEU A 98 -17.53 13.69 5.36
N PHE A 99 -18.76 13.19 5.40
CA PHE A 99 -19.41 12.60 4.22
C PHE A 99 -20.49 13.49 3.62
N GLY A 100 -21.05 14.43 4.39
CA GLY A 100 -22.09 15.35 3.94
C GLY A 100 -21.57 16.74 3.52
N ASP A 101 -20.46 17.23 4.09
CA ASP A 101 -19.87 18.53 3.71
C ASP A 101 -18.99 18.39 2.45
N PRO A 102 -19.37 19.00 1.30
CA PRO A 102 -18.54 19.06 0.10
C PRO A 102 -17.11 19.51 0.34
N PHE A 103 -16.91 20.44 1.28
CA PHE A 103 -15.59 20.97 1.61
C PHE A 103 -14.69 19.91 2.25
N LEU A 104 -15.25 18.91 2.93
CA LEU A 104 -14.50 17.86 3.64
C LEU A 104 -14.32 16.58 2.83
N LEU A 105 -15.07 16.41 1.73
CA LEU A 105 -14.96 15.22 0.86
C LEU A 105 -13.52 14.89 0.40
N PRO A 106 -12.65 15.86 0.03
CA PRO A 106 -11.25 15.57 -0.29
C PRO A 106 -10.48 14.98 0.89
N PHE A 107 -10.65 15.52 2.09
CA PHE A 107 -10.04 14.99 3.32
C PHE A 107 -10.55 13.59 3.63
N THR A 108 -11.86 13.34 3.45
CA THR A 108 -12.45 12.01 3.62
C THR A 108 -11.89 11.00 2.63
N CYS A 109 -11.76 11.39 1.35
CA CYS A 109 -11.15 10.55 0.33
C CYS A 109 -9.70 10.21 0.68
N TYR A 110 -8.94 11.19 1.18
CA TYR A 110 -7.59 10.98 1.70
C TYR A 110 -7.58 9.97 2.85
N MET A 111 -8.38 10.16 3.89
CA MET A 111 -8.43 9.28 5.06
C MET A 111 -8.80 7.82 4.70
N VAL A 112 -9.79 7.65 3.82
CA VAL A 112 -10.19 6.33 3.32
C VAL A 112 -9.06 5.69 2.51
N SER A 113 -8.38 6.46 1.66
CA SER A 113 -7.26 5.95 0.87
C SER A 113 -6.02 5.61 1.72
N ALA A 114 -5.74 6.41 2.76
CA ALA A 114 -4.67 6.17 3.73
C ALA A 114 -4.89 4.84 4.46
N CYS A 115 -6.08 4.64 5.03
CA CYS A 115 -6.44 3.36 5.63
C CYS A 115 -6.40 2.20 4.61
N GLY A 116 -6.95 2.43 3.42
CA GLY A 116 -7.06 1.45 2.36
C GLY A 116 -5.71 0.89 1.88
N TYR A 117 -4.73 1.74 1.57
CA TYR A 117 -3.45 1.25 1.07
C TYR A 117 -2.72 0.38 2.11
N MET A 118 -2.79 0.77 3.39
CA MET A 118 -2.16 0.02 4.48
C MET A 118 -2.82 -1.35 4.67
N LEU A 119 -4.16 -1.42 4.66
CA LEU A 119 -4.89 -2.69 4.75
C LEU A 119 -4.59 -3.61 3.56
N ILE A 120 -4.61 -3.07 2.35
CA ILE A 120 -4.37 -3.85 1.13
C ILE A 120 -2.92 -4.36 1.12
N SER A 121 -1.95 -3.54 1.53
CA SER A 121 -0.55 -3.95 1.64
C SER A 121 -0.34 -5.04 2.69
N SER A 122 -0.93 -4.86 3.88
CA SER A 122 -0.90 -5.87 4.96
C SER A 122 -1.53 -7.21 4.52
N PHE A 123 -2.66 -7.14 3.81
CA PHE A 123 -3.28 -8.30 3.18
C PHE A 123 -2.34 -8.97 2.16
N ALA A 124 -1.71 -8.18 1.30
CA ALA A 124 -0.83 -8.70 0.27
C ALA A 124 0.35 -9.46 0.87
N HIS A 125 1.01 -8.89 1.88
CA HIS A 125 2.09 -9.55 2.61
C HIS A 125 1.60 -10.77 3.38
N THR A 126 0.37 -10.78 3.90
CA THR A 126 -0.19 -11.95 4.59
C THR A 126 -0.34 -13.13 3.62
N PHE A 127 -0.96 -12.93 2.46
CA PHE A 127 -1.35 -14.01 1.54
C PHE A 127 -0.38 -14.27 0.39
N SER A 128 0.74 -13.55 0.31
CA SER A 128 1.75 -13.74 -0.75
C SER A 128 2.45 -15.10 -0.74
N CYS A 129 2.30 -15.90 0.32
CA CYS A 129 2.85 -17.25 0.44
C CYS A 129 1.89 -18.37 0.01
N VAL A 130 0.64 -18.07 -0.35
CA VAL A 130 -0.38 -19.10 -0.64
C VAL A 130 -0.07 -19.86 -1.94
N SER A 131 0.35 -19.12 -2.96
CA SER A 131 0.82 -19.67 -4.24
C SER A 131 1.54 -18.58 -5.01
N LEU A 132 2.29 -18.96 -6.06
CA LEU A 132 2.91 -17.99 -6.95
C LEU A 132 1.89 -17.05 -7.62
N LEU A 133 0.72 -17.56 -8.01
CA LEU A 133 -0.35 -16.72 -8.57
C LEU A 133 -0.90 -15.75 -7.51
N ALA A 134 -1.18 -16.25 -6.30
CA ALA A 134 -1.67 -15.42 -5.20
C ALA A 134 -0.67 -14.30 -4.87
N ARG A 135 0.64 -14.58 -4.87
CA ARG A 135 1.70 -13.57 -4.72
C ARG A 135 1.55 -12.42 -5.72
N TYR A 136 1.43 -12.73 -7.01
CA TYR A 136 1.28 -11.69 -8.03
C TYR A 136 -0.02 -10.90 -7.87
N VAL A 137 -1.15 -11.59 -7.66
CA VAL A 137 -2.45 -10.94 -7.50
C VAL A 137 -2.49 -10.04 -6.28
N CYS A 138 -1.98 -10.51 -5.14
CA CYS A 138 -1.85 -9.74 -3.91
C CYS A 138 -1.07 -8.44 -4.13
N PHE A 139 0.11 -8.53 -4.76
CA PHE A 139 0.92 -7.33 -5.05
C PHE A 139 0.32 -6.44 -6.15
N PHE A 140 -0.51 -6.96 -7.06
CA PHE A 140 -1.28 -6.11 -7.97
C PHE A 140 -2.31 -5.27 -7.23
N PHE A 141 -3.00 -5.84 -6.24
CA PHE A 141 -3.88 -5.06 -5.37
C PHE A 141 -3.10 -4.04 -4.54
N ASP A 142 -1.94 -4.40 -4.00
CA ASP A 142 -1.05 -3.48 -3.29
C ASP A 142 -0.71 -2.24 -4.15
N TYR A 143 -0.45 -2.43 -5.45
CA TYR A 143 -0.24 -1.32 -6.39
C TYR A 143 -1.46 -0.43 -6.58
N ILE A 144 -2.68 -0.97 -6.55
CA ILE A 144 -3.91 -0.16 -6.51
C ILE A 144 -3.92 0.67 -5.23
N GLY A 145 -3.63 0.05 -4.08
CA GLY A 145 -3.60 0.73 -2.78
C GLY A 145 -2.71 1.96 -2.81
N ILE A 146 -1.44 1.80 -3.21
CA ILE A 146 -0.47 2.90 -3.30
C ILE A 146 -0.94 3.98 -4.28
N SER A 147 -1.47 3.60 -5.45
CA SER A 147 -1.91 4.57 -6.47
C SER A 147 -3.14 5.35 -6.03
N MET A 148 -4.09 4.71 -5.35
CA MET A 148 -5.28 5.35 -4.80
C MET A 148 -4.95 6.24 -3.60
N TYR A 149 -3.97 5.88 -2.77
CA TYR A 149 -3.43 6.78 -1.75
C TYR A 149 -2.83 8.04 -2.38
N SER A 150 -2.05 7.89 -3.45
CA SER A 150 -1.51 9.05 -4.18
C SER A 150 -2.61 9.96 -4.74
N TRP A 151 -3.73 9.39 -5.21
CA TRP A 151 -4.91 10.17 -5.61
C TRP A 151 -5.52 10.94 -4.43
N GLY A 152 -5.70 10.29 -3.28
CA GLY A 152 -6.20 10.94 -2.06
C GLY A 152 -5.27 12.07 -1.59
N ALA A 153 -3.96 11.85 -1.60
CA ALA A 153 -2.94 12.86 -1.29
C ALA A 153 -2.99 14.05 -2.27
N ALA A 154 -3.17 13.78 -3.57
CA ALA A 154 -3.34 14.85 -4.56
C ALA A 154 -4.61 15.67 -4.30
N LEU A 155 -5.73 15.04 -3.94
CA LEU A 155 -6.96 15.74 -3.56
C LEU A 155 -6.75 16.60 -2.32
N LEU A 156 -6.11 16.06 -1.27
CA LEU A 156 -5.80 16.80 -0.04
C LEU A 156 -4.92 18.02 -0.34
N CYS A 157 -3.83 17.81 -1.08
CA CYS A 157 -2.89 18.84 -1.46
C CYS A 157 -3.56 19.95 -2.30
N PHE A 158 -4.32 19.57 -3.34
CA PHE A 158 -4.98 20.51 -4.23
C PHE A 158 -6.05 21.35 -3.52
N ASN A 159 -6.81 20.75 -2.61
CA ASN A 159 -7.94 21.48 -2.02
C ASN A 159 -7.50 22.37 -0.86
N TYR A 160 -6.51 21.96 -0.06
CA TYR A 160 -6.15 22.70 1.17
C TYR A 160 -4.74 23.29 1.15
N SER A 161 -3.84 22.77 0.31
CA SER A 161 -2.43 23.16 0.27
C SER A 161 -2.02 23.71 -1.10
N PHE A 162 -2.97 24.19 -1.93
CA PHE A 162 -2.62 24.78 -3.21
C PHE A 162 -2.01 26.19 -3.04
N PRO A 163 -0.96 26.54 -3.78
CA PRO A 163 -0.32 27.85 -3.70
C PRO A 163 -1.24 28.95 -4.24
N LEU A 164 -1.44 30.02 -3.46
CA LEU A 164 -2.35 31.12 -3.82
C LEU A 164 -1.98 31.75 -5.16
N HIS A 165 -0.69 31.94 -5.43
CA HIS A 165 -0.21 32.57 -6.67
C HIS A 165 -0.42 31.72 -7.94
N LEU A 166 -0.74 30.43 -7.80
CA LEU A 166 -1.06 29.53 -8.92
C LEU A 166 -2.57 29.33 -9.11
N MET A 167 -3.39 29.82 -8.18
CA MET A 167 -4.86 29.72 -8.29
C MET A 167 -5.35 30.51 -9.50
N GLY A 168 -6.28 29.92 -10.26
CA GLY A 168 -6.81 30.51 -11.49
C GLY A 168 -5.85 30.45 -12.69
N GLY A 169 -4.64 29.91 -12.53
CA GLY A 169 -3.68 29.67 -13.61
C GLY A 169 -3.82 28.26 -14.22
N TRP A 170 -3.04 28.00 -15.28
CA TRP A 170 -3.00 26.70 -15.97
C TRP A 170 -2.70 25.53 -15.02
N ALA A 171 -1.85 25.73 -14.01
CA ALA A 171 -1.48 24.72 -13.03
C ALA A 171 -2.71 24.17 -12.29
N SER A 172 -3.67 25.03 -11.95
CA SER A 172 -4.91 24.62 -11.26
C SER A 172 -5.80 23.72 -12.13
N HIS A 173 -5.78 23.92 -13.45
CA HIS A 173 -6.58 23.13 -14.38
C HIS A 173 -5.99 21.76 -14.69
N ILE A 174 -4.67 21.61 -14.62
CA ILE A 174 -4.00 20.36 -15.00
C ILE A 174 -3.65 19.46 -13.81
N PHE A 175 -3.60 20.00 -12.58
CA PHE A 175 -3.08 19.27 -11.42
C PHE A 175 -3.83 17.96 -11.15
N LEU A 176 -5.16 18.04 -10.96
CA LEU A 176 -5.99 16.87 -10.69
C LEU A 176 -6.14 15.94 -11.92
N PRO A 177 -6.35 16.43 -13.16
CA PRO A 177 -6.31 15.55 -14.33
C PRO A 177 -5.02 14.74 -14.46
N LEU A 178 -3.86 15.35 -14.28
CA LEU A 178 -2.58 14.63 -14.35
C LEU A 178 -2.39 13.69 -13.17
N ALA A 179 -2.83 14.07 -11.96
CA ALA A 179 -2.84 13.15 -10.83
C ALA A 179 -3.70 11.91 -11.10
N ALA A 180 -4.88 12.07 -11.70
CA ALA A 180 -5.76 10.97 -12.08
C ALA A 180 -5.13 10.05 -13.14
N VAL A 181 -4.46 10.62 -14.15
CA VAL A 181 -3.69 9.85 -15.15
C VAL A 181 -2.56 9.09 -14.48
N ASN A 182 -1.81 9.75 -13.59
CA ASN A 182 -0.73 9.15 -12.83
C ASN A 182 -1.21 7.97 -11.97
N THR A 183 -2.39 8.04 -11.37
CA THR A 183 -2.98 6.92 -10.61
C THR A 183 -3.16 5.67 -11.45
N VAL A 184 -3.71 5.77 -12.66
CA VAL A 184 -3.89 4.60 -13.54
C VAL A 184 -2.56 4.14 -14.14
N ALA A 185 -1.72 5.09 -14.56
CA ALA A 185 -0.41 4.79 -15.14
C ALA A 185 0.53 4.10 -14.14
N ALA A 186 0.53 4.51 -12.87
CA ALA A 186 1.32 3.92 -11.81
C ALA A 186 0.96 2.45 -11.58
N THR A 187 -0.34 2.13 -11.45
CA THR A 187 -0.81 0.75 -11.34
C THR A 187 -0.44 -0.07 -12.57
N PHE A 188 -0.68 0.47 -13.77
CA PHE A 188 -0.35 -0.21 -15.02
C PHE A 188 1.14 -0.53 -15.12
N CYS A 189 2.02 0.46 -14.90
CA CYS A 189 3.47 0.29 -14.94
C CYS A 189 3.96 -0.71 -13.87
N SER A 190 3.41 -0.64 -12.66
CA SER A 190 3.75 -1.57 -11.58
C SER A 190 3.36 -3.01 -11.90
N CYS A 191 2.16 -3.22 -12.46
CA CYS A 191 1.71 -4.53 -12.91
C CYS A 191 2.56 -5.05 -14.07
N LEU A 192 2.82 -4.20 -15.08
CA LEU A 192 3.66 -4.53 -16.23
C LEU A 192 5.08 -4.94 -15.82
N SER A 193 5.63 -4.32 -14.77
CA SER A 193 6.95 -4.65 -14.25
C SER A 193 7.11 -6.13 -13.87
N ARG A 194 6.02 -6.82 -13.50
CA ARG A 194 6.02 -8.26 -13.17
C ARG A 194 6.10 -9.18 -14.40
N PHE A 195 5.90 -8.64 -15.59
CA PHE A 195 6.07 -9.35 -16.86
C PHE A 195 7.45 -9.11 -17.49
N CYS A 196 8.21 -8.11 -17.02
CA CYS A 196 9.53 -7.77 -17.53
C CYS A 196 10.64 -8.64 -16.93
N GLU A 197 11.34 -9.38 -17.78
CA GLU A 197 12.51 -10.18 -17.40
C GLU A 197 13.73 -9.31 -17.14
N ALA A 198 13.96 -8.31 -17.98
CA ALA A 198 15.07 -7.37 -17.86
C ALA A 198 14.98 -6.59 -16.53
N LYS A 199 15.93 -6.85 -15.61
CA LYS A 199 16.00 -6.26 -14.27
C LYS A 199 15.95 -4.73 -14.32
N GLY A 200 16.68 -4.10 -15.25
CA GLY A 200 16.70 -2.65 -15.41
C GLY A 200 15.34 -2.05 -15.74
N ILE A 201 14.62 -2.61 -16.72
CA ILE A 201 13.28 -2.14 -17.12
C ILE A 201 12.28 -2.36 -15.99
N ARG A 202 12.33 -3.52 -15.33
CA ARG A 202 11.47 -3.84 -14.18
C ARG A 202 11.66 -2.83 -13.05
N THR A 203 12.90 -2.51 -12.71
CA THR A 203 13.22 -1.51 -11.68
C THR A 203 12.77 -0.11 -12.11
N LEU A 204 13.02 0.29 -13.36
CA LEU A 204 12.60 1.59 -13.90
C LEU A 204 11.09 1.77 -13.84
N LEU A 205 10.31 0.78 -14.32
CA LEU A 205 8.85 0.85 -14.32
C LEU A 205 8.29 0.97 -12.90
N ARG A 206 8.85 0.21 -11.95
CA ARG A 206 8.38 0.19 -10.56
C ARG A 206 8.75 1.47 -9.81
N LEU A 207 10.00 1.90 -9.88
CA LEU A 207 10.43 3.14 -9.24
C LEU A 207 9.74 4.34 -9.88
N GLY A 208 9.61 4.37 -11.21
CA GLY A 208 8.90 5.42 -11.94
C GLY A 208 7.43 5.51 -11.56
N ALA A 209 6.74 4.37 -11.40
CA ALA A 209 5.35 4.33 -10.98
C ALA A 209 5.09 4.99 -9.62
N PHE A 210 6.08 4.99 -8.71
CA PHE A 210 5.94 5.63 -7.40
C PHE A 210 6.55 7.04 -7.37
N ALA A 211 7.68 7.25 -8.06
CA ALA A 211 8.39 8.52 -8.07
C ALA A 211 7.63 9.61 -8.85
N VAL A 212 7.02 9.28 -9.99
CA VAL A 212 6.32 10.29 -10.81
C VAL A 212 5.13 10.91 -10.06
N PRO A 213 4.20 10.15 -9.45
CA PRO A 213 3.14 10.74 -8.64
C PRO A 213 3.67 11.51 -7.41
N ALA A 214 4.68 10.97 -6.73
CA ALA A 214 5.28 11.62 -5.57
C ALA A 214 5.94 12.96 -5.92
N VAL A 215 6.68 13.03 -7.03
CA VAL A 215 7.27 14.28 -7.53
C VAL A 215 6.17 15.25 -7.95
N TRP A 216 5.10 14.79 -8.61
CA TRP A 216 4.00 15.67 -9.03
C TRP A 216 3.35 16.39 -7.84
N ILE A 217 3.02 15.65 -6.77
CA ILE A 217 2.45 16.21 -5.55
C ILE A 217 3.50 17.05 -4.80
N GLY A 218 4.74 16.53 -4.68
CA GLY A 218 5.84 17.19 -3.99
C GLY A 218 6.21 18.54 -4.61
N LEU A 219 6.20 18.66 -5.94
CA LEU A 219 6.42 19.95 -6.62
C LEU A 219 5.38 20.99 -6.18
N MET A 220 4.12 20.59 -6.02
CA MET A 220 3.07 21.49 -5.55
C MET A 220 3.28 21.90 -4.09
N LEU A 221 3.67 20.97 -3.22
CA LEU A 221 4.01 21.26 -1.83
C LEU A 221 5.22 22.21 -1.72
N VAL A 222 6.23 22.04 -2.55
CA VAL A 222 7.39 22.96 -2.60
C VAL A 222 6.95 24.37 -3.02
N GLN A 223 6.06 24.51 -4.00
CA GLN A 223 5.50 25.81 -4.38
C GLN A 223 4.65 26.44 -3.25
N TRP A 224 3.93 25.61 -2.49
CA TRP A 224 3.18 26.06 -1.32
C TRP A 224 4.13 26.57 -0.22
N ILE A 225 5.18 25.80 0.10
CA ILE A 225 6.23 26.19 1.05
C ILE A 225 6.90 27.50 0.62
N PHE A 226 7.22 27.64 -0.67
CA PHE A 226 7.78 28.87 -1.22
C PHE A 226 6.84 30.07 -1.04
N THR A 227 5.54 29.87 -1.24
CA THR A 227 4.51 30.90 -0.97
C THR A 227 4.52 31.31 0.50
N CYS A 228 4.68 30.37 1.43
CA CYS A 228 4.75 30.68 2.87
C CYS A 228 5.95 31.58 3.22
N PHE A 229 7.09 31.42 2.54
CA PHE A 229 8.27 32.26 2.75
C PHE A 229 8.15 33.65 2.12
N LEU A 230 7.42 33.77 1.01
CA LEU A 230 7.25 35.04 0.32
C LEU A 230 6.14 35.92 0.91
N TYR A 231 5.08 35.31 1.45
CA TYR A 231 3.88 36.02 1.92
C TYR A 231 3.62 35.71 3.40
N SER A 232 3.75 36.74 4.24
CA SER A 232 3.42 36.65 5.66
C SER A 232 1.92 36.42 5.87
N GLY A 233 1.56 35.64 6.90
CA GLY A 233 0.16 35.40 7.27
C GLY A 233 -0.59 34.37 6.40
N VAL A 234 0.07 33.74 5.43
CA VAL A 234 -0.53 32.67 4.60
C VAL A 234 -0.44 31.29 5.25
N CYS A 235 0.57 31.07 6.10
CA CYS A 235 0.89 29.77 6.67
C CYS A 235 1.22 29.87 8.16
N LYS A 236 0.81 28.86 8.93
CA LYS A 236 1.31 28.65 10.29
C LYS A 236 2.67 27.95 10.25
N GLU A 237 3.55 28.31 11.18
CA GLU A 237 4.86 27.64 11.37
C GLU A 237 4.72 26.15 11.68
N THR A 238 3.67 25.77 12.40
CA THR A 238 3.32 24.38 12.69
C THR A 238 3.04 23.60 11.41
N THR A 239 2.20 24.13 10.52
CA THR A 239 1.88 23.50 9.23
C THR A 239 3.12 23.35 8.36
N LEU A 240 3.99 24.36 8.33
CA LEU A 240 5.26 24.30 7.60
C LEU A 240 6.16 23.15 8.11
N SER A 241 6.29 23.03 9.43
CA SER A 241 7.05 21.95 10.07
C SER A 241 6.48 20.57 9.75
N LEU A 242 5.15 20.44 9.70
CA LEU A 242 4.48 19.19 9.34
C LEU A 242 4.76 18.80 7.88
N HIS A 243 4.72 19.73 6.94
CA HIS A 243 5.07 19.47 5.53
C HIS A 243 6.54 19.07 5.37
N PHE A 244 7.47 19.70 6.10
CA PHE A 244 8.87 19.27 6.11
C PHE A 244 9.02 17.84 6.66
N GLY A 245 8.30 17.50 7.74
CA GLY A 245 8.26 16.14 8.26
C GLY A 245 7.75 15.12 7.23
N HIS A 246 6.64 15.43 6.56
CA HIS A 246 6.09 14.62 5.48
C HIS A 246 7.12 14.35 4.38
N ILE A 247 7.74 15.40 3.84
CA ILE A 247 8.73 15.32 2.76
C ILE A 247 9.97 14.52 3.22
N PHE A 248 10.46 14.78 4.43
CA PHE A 248 11.61 14.08 4.99
C PHE A 248 11.38 12.57 5.07
N PHE A 249 10.28 12.14 5.68
CA PHE A 249 9.97 10.72 5.82
C PHE A 249 9.62 10.05 4.48
N LEU A 250 9.04 10.78 3.53
CA LEU A 250 8.80 10.28 2.17
C LEU A 250 10.12 9.97 1.45
N ILE A 251 11.08 10.90 1.49
CA ILE A 251 12.41 10.73 0.87
C ILE A 251 13.20 9.63 1.57
N LEU A 252 13.16 9.59 2.91
CA LEU A 252 13.84 8.57 3.71
C LEU A 252 13.30 7.17 3.39
N GLY A 253 11.97 7.02 3.32
CA GLY A 253 11.34 5.77 2.91
C GLY A 253 11.77 5.33 1.51
N ALA A 254 11.73 6.25 0.53
CA ALA A 254 12.17 5.96 -0.83
C ALA A 254 13.65 5.55 -0.90
N THR A 255 14.49 6.14 -0.04
CA THR A 255 15.92 5.79 0.05
C THR A 255 16.10 4.38 0.59
N PHE A 256 15.41 3.98 1.67
CA PHE A 256 15.45 2.59 2.13
C PHE A 256 14.99 1.62 1.04
N TYR A 257 13.81 1.86 0.46
CA TYR A 257 13.24 1.00 -0.58
C TYR A 257 14.16 0.83 -1.80
N GLY A 258 14.77 1.92 -2.27
CA GLY A 258 15.62 1.90 -3.47
C GLY A 258 17.03 1.35 -3.24
N SER A 259 17.58 1.50 -2.02
CA SER A 259 18.96 1.10 -1.71
C SER A 259 19.09 -0.32 -1.14
N HIS A 260 18.00 -0.91 -0.64
CA HIS A 260 18.02 -2.19 0.08
C HIS A 260 18.94 -2.18 1.32
N LEU A 261 19.07 -1.00 1.95
CA LEU A 261 19.80 -0.85 3.21
C LEU A 261 18.88 -1.07 4.41
N PRO A 262 19.36 -1.71 5.50
CA PRO A 262 20.76 -2.14 5.73
C PRO A 262 21.07 -3.59 5.29
N GLU A 263 20.11 -4.37 4.84
CA GLU A 263 20.26 -5.81 4.59
C GLU A 263 21.25 -6.15 3.47
N CYS A 264 21.45 -5.25 2.51
CA CYS A 264 22.47 -5.47 1.47
C CYS A 264 23.90 -5.31 1.99
N MET A 265 24.11 -4.57 3.08
CA MET A 265 25.43 -4.39 3.73
C MET A 265 25.74 -5.52 4.73
N SER A 266 24.71 -6.12 5.33
CA SER A 266 24.86 -7.25 6.25
C SER A 266 23.81 -8.33 5.98
N PRO A 267 23.97 -9.12 4.89
CA PRO A 267 23.02 -10.15 4.52
C PRO A 267 22.80 -11.17 5.66
N GLY A 268 21.54 -11.55 5.90
CA GLY A 268 21.19 -12.48 6.98
C GLY A 268 20.94 -11.83 8.34
N SER A 269 21.43 -10.61 8.57
CA SER A 269 21.30 -9.94 9.88
C SER A 269 19.93 -9.30 10.11
N PHE A 270 19.22 -8.98 9.03
CA PHE A 270 17.95 -8.27 9.04
C PHE A 270 16.82 -9.11 8.43
N ASP A 271 16.95 -10.44 8.44
CA ASP A 271 16.04 -11.36 7.74
C ASP A 271 14.58 -11.28 8.20
N THR A 272 14.34 -10.94 9.47
CA THR A 272 12.99 -10.89 10.06
C THR A 272 12.54 -9.47 10.38
N MET A 273 13.47 -8.60 10.81
CA MET A 273 13.15 -7.26 11.27
C MET A 273 14.26 -6.27 10.86
N GLY A 274 13.86 -5.05 10.51
CA GLY A 274 14.77 -3.93 10.28
C GLY A 274 15.41 -3.90 8.89
N HIS A 275 14.97 -4.76 7.97
CA HIS A 275 15.34 -4.64 6.56
C HIS A 275 14.60 -3.47 5.90
N SER A 276 15.10 -3.04 4.74
CA SER A 276 14.68 -1.84 4.01
C SER A 276 13.18 -1.73 3.83
N HIS A 277 12.49 -2.83 3.49
CA HIS A 277 11.05 -2.83 3.27
C HIS A 277 10.26 -2.57 4.56
N ASN A 278 10.70 -3.09 5.72
CA ASN A 278 10.10 -2.72 7.02
C ASN A 278 10.28 -1.22 7.30
N LEU A 279 11.50 -0.72 7.08
CA LEU A 279 11.84 0.69 7.34
C LEU A 279 11.08 1.62 6.39
N PHE A 280 10.90 1.21 5.13
CA PHE A 280 10.06 1.86 4.15
C PHE A 280 8.63 1.98 4.65
N HIS A 281 7.99 0.88 5.07
CA HIS A 281 6.63 0.89 5.64
C HIS A 281 6.50 1.88 6.80
N ILE A 282 7.42 1.83 7.75
CA ILE A 282 7.42 2.74 8.91
C ILE A 282 7.52 4.20 8.45
N CYS A 283 8.45 4.51 7.53
CA CYS A 283 8.63 5.86 7.02
C CYS A 283 7.39 6.38 6.28
N VAL A 284 6.76 5.56 5.41
CA VAL A 284 5.57 6.01 4.66
C VAL A 284 4.36 6.20 5.57
N VAL A 285 4.20 5.38 6.62
CA VAL A 285 3.13 5.58 7.63
C VAL A 285 3.35 6.89 8.38
N ILE A 286 4.57 7.17 8.83
CA ILE A 286 4.89 8.42 9.52
C ILE A 286 4.67 9.61 8.59
N SER A 287 5.14 9.51 7.33
CA SER A 287 4.92 10.54 6.30
C SER A 287 3.43 10.80 6.04
N THR A 288 2.62 9.75 5.98
CA THR A 288 1.15 9.83 5.86
C THR A 288 0.54 10.55 7.07
N TYR A 289 0.99 10.23 8.28
CA TYR A 289 0.52 10.92 9.49
C TYR A 289 0.85 12.42 9.48
N TYR A 290 2.07 12.81 9.08
CA TYR A 290 2.44 14.22 8.95
C TYR A 290 1.59 14.94 7.89
N GLU A 291 1.33 14.31 6.74
CA GLU A 291 0.49 14.86 5.69
C GLU A 291 -0.95 15.06 6.15
N MET A 292 -1.52 14.09 6.88
CA MET A 292 -2.84 14.20 7.47
C MET A 292 -2.93 15.42 8.40
N LEU A 293 -1.97 15.58 9.31
CA LEU A 293 -1.94 16.70 10.25
C LEU A 293 -1.78 18.03 9.51
N ALA A 294 -0.91 18.09 8.49
CA ALA A 294 -0.71 19.29 7.70
C ALA A 294 -1.98 19.68 6.92
N GLY A 295 -2.65 18.68 6.32
CA GLY A 295 -3.93 18.85 5.64
C GLY A 295 -5.04 19.32 6.58
N LEU A 296 -5.10 18.76 7.80
CA LEU A 296 -6.07 19.16 8.83
C LEU A 296 -5.84 20.59 9.34
N GLU A 297 -4.59 21.00 9.54
CA GLU A 297 -4.28 22.39 9.88
C GLU A 297 -4.63 23.33 8.73
N ASN A 298 -4.30 22.96 7.49
CA ASN A 298 -4.60 23.79 6.33
C ASN A 298 -6.10 23.91 6.08
N LEU A 299 -6.88 22.82 6.19
CA LEU A 299 -8.33 22.88 6.00
C LEU A 299 -9.00 23.76 7.05
N GLN A 300 -8.50 23.77 8.30
CA GLN A 300 -9.07 24.58 9.38
C GLN A 300 -8.63 26.04 9.28
N TYR A 301 -7.34 26.28 9.07
CA TYR A 301 -6.78 27.63 9.07
C TYR A 301 -7.14 28.42 7.82
N ARG A 302 -7.25 27.75 6.67
CA ARG A 302 -7.45 28.42 5.37
C ARG A 302 -8.90 28.41 4.89
N ARG A 303 -9.85 27.84 5.63
CA ARG A 303 -11.25 27.70 5.18
C ARG A 303 -11.82 29.02 4.67
N ASP A 304 -11.83 30.04 5.52
CA ASP A 304 -12.38 31.36 5.19
C ASP A 304 -11.68 32.02 3.99
N ILE A 305 -10.35 31.85 3.91
CA ILE A 305 -9.54 32.36 2.79
C ILE A 305 -9.95 31.67 1.49
N LEU A 306 -10.02 30.34 1.48
CA LEU A 306 -10.36 29.56 0.29
C LEU A 306 -11.79 29.83 -0.16
N GLU A 307 -12.74 29.92 0.77
CA GLU A 307 -14.13 30.27 0.48
C GLU A 307 -14.25 31.69 -0.10
N SER A 308 -13.50 32.67 0.45
CA SER A 308 -13.47 34.04 -0.08
C SER A 308 -12.90 34.15 -1.50
N LEU A 309 -12.02 33.23 -1.87
CA LEU A 309 -11.42 33.12 -3.20
C LEU A 309 -12.26 32.26 -4.16
N HIS A 310 -13.45 31.79 -3.72
CA HIS A 310 -14.27 30.84 -4.44
C HIS A 310 -13.53 29.54 -4.81
N TRP A 311 -12.51 29.17 -4.03
CA TRP A 311 -11.78 27.91 -4.13
C TRP A 311 -12.47 26.83 -3.30
N SER A 312 -13.66 26.43 -3.74
CA SER A 312 -14.41 25.33 -3.12
C SER A 312 -14.09 24.00 -3.80
N PRO A 313 -13.84 22.92 -3.04
CA PRO A 313 -13.70 21.59 -3.61
C PRO A 313 -14.90 21.21 -4.48
N SER A 314 -14.65 20.86 -5.75
CA SER A 314 -15.72 20.32 -6.60
C SER A 314 -16.02 18.88 -6.17
N PRO A 315 -17.27 18.56 -5.76
CA PRO A 315 -17.63 17.21 -5.33
C PRO A 315 -17.44 16.16 -6.41
N ALA A 316 -17.47 16.55 -7.69
CA ALA A 316 -17.34 15.64 -8.83
C ALA A 316 -16.02 14.86 -8.82
N TRP A 317 -14.93 15.46 -8.31
CA TRP A 317 -13.65 14.77 -8.18
C TRP A 317 -13.74 13.56 -7.25
N VAL A 318 -14.50 13.68 -6.16
CA VAL A 318 -14.68 12.61 -5.17
C VAL A 318 -15.81 11.67 -5.55
N THR A 319 -16.94 12.19 -6.05
CA THR A 319 -18.16 11.41 -6.30
C THR A 319 -18.21 10.73 -7.67
N LEU A 320 -17.47 11.23 -8.67
CA LEU A 320 -17.45 10.67 -10.02
C LEU A 320 -16.05 10.16 -10.39
N VAL A 321 -15.02 10.98 -10.21
CA VAL A 321 -13.66 10.64 -10.67
C VAL A 321 -13.03 9.57 -9.77
N THR A 322 -13.12 9.67 -8.43
CA THR A 322 -12.58 8.62 -7.55
C THR A 322 -13.17 7.23 -7.86
N PRO A 323 -14.50 7.02 -7.97
CA PRO A 323 -15.05 5.71 -8.35
C PRO A 323 -14.62 5.26 -9.75
N ALA A 324 -14.50 6.17 -10.70
CA ALA A 324 -14.00 5.85 -12.04
C ALA A 324 -12.53 5.36 -11.97
N LEU A 325 -11.68 6.01 -11.18
CA LEU A 325 -10.30 5.59 -10.97
C LEU A 325 -10.21 4.23 -10.27
N VAL A 326 -11.03 3.98 -9.24
CA VAL A 326 -11.13 2.65 -8.60
C VAL A 326 -11.50 1.59 -9.63
N THR A 327 -12.49 1.87 -10.48
CA THR A 327 -12.95 0.95 -11.52
C THR A 327 -11.85 0.68 -12.57
N LEU A 328 -11.19 1.72 -13.07
CA LEU A 328 -10.11 1.59 -14.06
C LEU A 328 -8.92 0.81 -13.52
N ASN A 329 -8.55 1.03 -12.25
CA ASN A 329 -7.48 0.27 -11.60
C ASN A 329 -7.87 -1.19 -11.36
N ALA A 330 -9.12 -1.45 -10.95
CA ALA A 330 -9.64 -2.80 -10.80
C ALA A 330 -9.63 -3.55 -12.15
N VAL A 331 -10.09 -2.91 -13.23
CA VAL A 331 -10.04 -3.47 -14.59
C VAL A 331 -8.59 -3.75 -14.99
N THR A 332 -7.66 -2.83 -14.73
CA THR A 332 -6.23 -3.01 -15.00
C THR A 332 -5.70 -4.27 -14.30
N VAL A 333 -5.96 -4.43 -13.00
CA VAL A 333 -5.51 -5.60 -12.24
C VAL A 333 -6.20 -6.88 -12.69
N MET A 334 -7.49 -6.85 -13.04
CA MET A 334 -8.19 -8.01 -13.60
C MET A 334 -7.53 -8.49 -14.90
N VAL A 335 -7.20 -7.56 -15.80
CA VAL A 335 -6.54 -7.85 -17.08
C VAL A 335 -5.16 -8.48 -16.82
N PHE A 336 -4.33 -7.87 -15.98
CA PHE A 336 -3.01 -8.41 -15.65
C PHE A 336 -3.08 -9.75 -14.91
N THR A 337 -4.08 -9.94 -14.04
CA THR A 337 -4.34 -11.22 -13.35
C THR A 337 -4.67 -12.32 -14.35
N TYR A 338 -5.54 -12.04 -15.32
CA TYR A 338 -5.89 -12.98 -16.39
C TYR A 338 -4.65 -13.40 -17.19
N PHE A 339 -3.84 -12.43 -17.62
CA PHE A 339 -2.61 -12.72 -18.37
C PHE A 339 -1.56 -13.46 -17.52
N MET A 340 -1.43 -13.13 -16.23
CA MET A 340 -0.52 -13.83 -15.34
C MET A 340 -0.95 -15.28 -15.12
N HIS A 341 -2.24 -15.53 -14.90
CA HIS A 341 -2.78 -16.88 -14.78
C HIS A 341 -2.49 -17.72 -16.04
N ARG A 342 -2.70 -17.15 -17.24
CA ARG A 342 -2.36 -17.84 -18.50
C ARG A 342 -0.87 -18.11 -18.64
N LYS A 343 -0.01 -17.14 -18.30
CA LYS A 343 1.45 -17.28 -18.33
C LYS A 343 1.90 -18.44 -17.44
N LEU A 344 1.45 -18.48 -16.19
CA LEU A 344 1.82 -19.54 -15.24
C LEU A 344 1.33 -20.92 -15.66
N ASN A 345 0.10 -21.03 -16.18
CA ASN A 345 -0.43 -22.30 -16.67
C ASN A 345 0.33 -22.82 -17.90
N SER A 346 0.71 -21.94 -18.83
CA SER A 346 1.52 -22.33 -19.99
C SER A 346 2.92 -22.84 -19.60
N ALA A 347 3.55 -22.23 -18.60
CA ALA A 347 4.86 -22.64 -18.10
C ALA A 347 4.80 -23.99 -17.35
N SER A 348 3.73 -24.25 -16.60
CA SER A 348 3.49 -25.56 -15.97
C SER A 348 3.30 -26.66 -17.02
N TYR A 349 2.58 -26.37 -18.10
CA TYR A 349 2.39 -27.31 -19.21
C TYR A 349 3.71 -27.62 -19.95
N SER A 350 4.56 -26.63 -20.22
CA SER A 350 5.87 -26.88 -20.85
C SER A 350 6.81 -27.69 -19.95
N SER A 351 6.85 -27.39 -18.65
CA SER A 351 7.68 -28.12 -17.68
C SER A 351 7.26 -29.60 -17.53
N SER A 352 5.96 -29.88 -17.50
CA SER A 352 5.44 -31.26 -17.44
C SER A 352 5.73 -32.04 -18.72
N ARG A 353 5.65 -31.40 -19.90
CA ARG A 353 6.00 -32.01 -21.19
C ARG A 353 7.49 -32.34 -21.30
N ASP A 354 8.38 -31.45 -20.88
CA ASP A 354 9.83 -31.68 -20.87
C ASP A 354 10.24 -32.78 -19.86
N SER A 355 9.56 -32.83 -18.72
CA SER A 355 9.77 -33.90 -17.72
C SER A 355 9.30 -35.26 -18.24
N GLY A 356 8.14 -35.31 -18.90
CA GLY A 356 7.63 -36.51 -19.57
C GLY A 356 8.52 -36.97 -20.73
N ALA A 357 9.06 -36.04 -21.52
CA ALA A 357 10.00 -36.34 -22.60
C ALA A 357 11.35 -36.88 -22.09
N LYS A 358 11.85 -36.35 -20.96
CA LYS A 358 13.06 -36.88 -20.28
C LYS A 358 12.83 -38.27 -19.69
N MET A 359 11.65 -38.56 -19.14
CA MET A 359 11.30 -39.91 -18.67
C MET A 359 11.20 -40.93 -19.82
N LEU A 360 10.60 -40.54 -20.94
CA LEU A 360 10.48 -41.39 -22.13
C LEU A 360 11.85 -41.66 -22.79
N ASN A 361 12.73 -40.66 -22.88
CA ASN A 361 14.10 -40.85 -23.38
C ASN A 361 15.04 -41.58 -22.39
N GLY A 362 14.71 -41.58 -21.08
CA GLY A 362 15.41 -42.38 -20.08
C GLY A 362 15.12 -43.89 -20.19
N HIS A 363 13.90 -44.26 -20.60
CA HIS A 363 13.52 -45.66 -20.81
C HIS A 363 14.06 -46.23 -22.13
N ALA A 364 14.32 -45.40 -23.14
CA ALA A 364 14.88 -45.81 -24.43
C ALA A 364 16.41 -46.06 -24.40
N LYS A 365 17.09 -45.88 -23.26
CA LYS A 365 18.53 -46.17 -23.07
C LYS A 365 18.79 -47.40 -22.18
N CYS A 366 17.77 -48.19 -21.88
CA CYS A 366 17.87 -49.46 -21.14
C CYS A 366 17.22 -50.64 -21.90
N ALA A 367 17.15 -50.57 -23.24
CA ALA A 367 16.76 -51.68 -24.10
C ALA A 367 17.89 -52.02 -25.07
#